data_AF-A0A956PFA9-F1
#
_entry.id   AF-A0A956PFA9-F1
#
_cell.length_a   1.000
_cell.length_b   1.000
_cell.length_c   1.000
_cell.angle_alpha   90.00
_cell.angle_beta   90.00
_cell.angle_gamma   90.00
#
_symmetry.space_group_name_H-M   'P 1'
#
loop_
_entity.id
_entity.type
_entity.pdbx_description
1 polymer ?
#
loop_
_entity_poly.entity_id
_entity_poly.type
_entity_poly.pdbx_seq_one_letter_code
_entity_poly.pdbx_strand_id
1 'polypeptide(L)'
;MTIQAIFSDDLTPEELESAATQVAELYPDTEVHNWIRGTVPVRAKKWSGSWQAYDALPELEQFSSQPDEVVYFARDPRLFTAPRHIVPTSHAIGTMSYEVAMELIGFFSDTLHPGFIHQLRADGIPLLLMGFEGTTRVESPRGSSTPVVNSIACKRGVTLLSVSTPDMWKQSGFLARIFQSCADLSLSVDQVSASESEVTMTLDVDKDSHTVTSIDSLTAQLGSWGQVALEHPCAAVTLVGTRIRSVLTQLSSVFQRFEEERVFLISQSASDCNLTFVVEQEKADRLMRDLHALLFPASTHSAPESPTPFPDRSPWWVEERESLLKMSRHQETPFYLLHQPTIQRQLETLTKTSGCDRFLFAIKSNHHPDLLRTVRQSGVRFECVSPEEIDHLFTLFPDMTGEEILYTPNFASVEDFQRGFERGTYVTLDNHSPLDDHP
;
A
#
# COMPACT_ATOMS: atom_id res chain seq x y z
N MET A 1 31.95 -14.77 -6.24
CA MET A 1 30.56 -14.63 -5.78
C MET A 1 30.03 -16.03 -5.61
N THR A 2 29.49 -16.38 -4.46
CA THR A 2 28.92 -17.70 -4.18
C THR A 2 27.41 -17.61 -4.43
N ILE A 3 26.92 -18.32 -5.44
CA ILE A 3 25.49 -18.37 -5.76
C ILE A 3 24.92 -19.71 -5.36
N GLN A 4 23.76 -19.68 -4.71
CA GLN A 4 22.97 -20.88 -4.44
C GLN A 4 21.77 -20.93 -5.38
N ALA A 5 21.68 -21.95 -6.24
CA ALA A 5 20.51 -22.16 -7.10
C ALA A 5 19.56 -23.21 -6.49
N ILE A 6 18.26 -22.93 -6.55
CA ILE A 6 17.18 -23.81 -6.11
C ILE A 6 16.23 -23.97 -7.31
N PHE A 7 15.94 -25.20 -7.71
CA PHE A 7 15.05 -25.50 -8.83
C PHE A 7 13.75 -26.10 -8.31
N SER A 8 12.64 -25.54 -8.74
CA SER A 8 11.31 -26.01 -8.36
C SER A 8 10.98 -27.39 -8.95
N ASP A 9 10.16 -28.16 -8.24
CA ASP A 9 9.77 -29.53 -8.58
C ASP A 9 8.83 -29.61 -9.81
N ASP A 10 8.30 -28.47 -10.29
CA ASP A 10 7.43 -28.38 -11.47
C ASP A 10 8.18 -28.48 -12.81
N LEU A 11 9.52 -28.47 -12.77
CA LEU A 11 10.38 -28.56 -13.94
C LEU A 11 10.57 -30.03 -14.38
N THR A 12 10.39 -30.27 -15.67
CA THR A 12 10.76 -31.53 -16.31
C THR A 12 12.29 -31.69 -16.36
N PRO A 13 12.82 -32.92 -16.54
CA PRO A 13 14.27 -33.12 -16.65
C PRO A 13 14.94 -32.29 -17.75
N GLU A 14 14.28 -32.11 -18.89
CA GLU A 14 14.77 -31.29 -20.01
C GLU A 14 14.76 -29.79 -19.65
N GLU A 15 13.69 -29.31 -19.00
CA GLU A 15 13.60 -27.94 -18.49
C GLU A 15 14.67 -27.66 -17.42
N LEU A 16 15.02 -28.65 -16.60
CA LEU A 16 16.03 -28.50 -15.55
C LEU A 16 17.44 -28.31 -16.14
N GLU A 17 17.78 -29.03 -17.20
CA GLU A 17 19.05 -28.83 -17.92
C GLU A 17 19.12 -27.46 -18.59
N SER A 18 18.02 -27.02 -19.20
CA SER A 18 17.91 -25.66 -19.77
C SER A 18 18.00 -24.59 -18.69
N ALA A 19 17.32 -24.76 -17.57
CA ALA A 19 17.35 -23.83 -16.43
C ALA A 19 18.75 -23.73 -15.82
N ALA A 20 19.43 -24.86 -15.62
CA ALA A 20 20.82 -24.87 -15.14
C ALA A 20 21.77 -24.13 -16.09
N THR A 21 21.56 -24.28 -17.41
CA THR A 21 22.32 -23.55 -18.42
C THR A 21 22.09 -22.03 -18.33
N GLN A 22 20.85 -21.58 -18.21
CA GLN A 22 20.54 -20.14 -18.07
C GLN A 22 21.12 -19.53 -16.79
N VAL A 23 21.08 -20.27 -15.67
CA VAL A 23 21.71 -19.82 -14.42
C VAL A 23 23.23 -19.72 -14.60
N ALA A 24 23.87 -20.71 -15.24
CA ALA A 24 25.30 -20.68 -15.50
C ALA A 24 25.71 -19.54 -16.44
N GLU A 25 24.90 -19.22 -17.45
CA GLU A 25 25.13 -18.07 -18.35
C GLU A 25 25.04 -16.73 -17.61
N LEU A 26 24.13 -16.60 -16.62
CA LEU A 26 24.03 -15.40 -15.80
C LEU A 26 25.21 -15.26 -14.83
N TYR A 27 25.83 -16.38 -14.43
CA TYR A 27 26.92 -16.44 -13.45
C TYR A 27 28.11 -17.29 -13.93
N PRO A 28 28.84 -16.85 -14.97
CA PRO A 28 29.87 -17.65 -15.65
C PRO A 28 31.05 -18.07 -14.76
N ASP A 29 31.31 -17.36 -13.66
CA ASP A 29 32.43 -17.59 -12.74
C ASP A 29 32.02 -18.26 -11.41
N THR A 30 30.85 -18.89 -11.33
CA THR A 30 30.32 -19.41 -10.07
C THR A 30 30.26 -20.94 -10.02
N GLU A 31 30.85 -21.53 -8.98
CA GLU A 31 30.59 -22.92 -8.61
C GLU A 31 29.13 -23.01 -8.10
N VAL A 32 28.24 -23.63 -8.87
CA VAL A 32 26.86 -23.93 -8.45
C VAL A 32 26.91 -25.06 -7.43
N HIS A 33 26.99 -24.69 -6.15
CA HIS A 33 26.97 -25.63 -5.04
C HIS A 33 25.54 -26.10 -4.80
N ASN A 34 25.34 -27.41 -4.83
CA ASN A 34 24.11 -28.14 -4.48
C ASN A 34 22.90 -28.04 -5.42
N TRP A 35 22.66 -29.16 -6.10
CA TRP A 35 21.46 -29.48 -6.86
C TRP A 35 20.40 -30.05 -5.91
N ILE A 36 19.64 -29.19 -5.25
CA ILE A 36 18.50 -29.66 -4.47
C ILE A 36 17.35 -29.82 -5.47
N ARG A 37 17.14 -31.06 -5.95
CA ARG A 37 15.87 -31.45 -6.55
C ARG A 37 14.90 -31.63 -5.39
N GLY A 38 14.16 -30.58 -5.10
CA GLY A 38 13.20 -30.57 -4.03
C GLY A 38 12.62 -29.19 -3.85
N THR A 39 11.31 -29.14 -3.67
CA THR A 39 10.62 -28.14 -2.85
C THR A 39 11.55 -27.66 -1.74
N VAL A 40 11.73 -26.35 -1.57
CA VAL A 40 11.95 -25.81 -0.22
C VAL A 40 10.82 -26.42 0.60
N PRO A 41 11.02 -27.39 1.52
CA PRO A 41 9.93 -28.22 2.03
C PRO A 41 8.75 -27.39 2.52
N VAL A 42 7.74 -27.29 1.67
CA VAL A 42 6.35 -27.24 2.06
C VAL A 42 5.92 -28.69 2.08
N ARG A 43 6.39 -29.45 3.08
CA ARG A 43 5.58 -30.59 3.54
C ARG A 43 4.44 -29.99 4.35
N ALA A 44 3.50 -29.32 3.67
CA ALA A 44 2.13 -29.30 4.14
C ALA A 44 1.64 -30.74 4.01
N LYS A 45 1.92 -31.55 5.02
CA LYS A 45 1.17 -32.77 5.24
C LYS A 45 -0.25 -32.27 5.49
N LYS A 46 -1.17 -32.45 4.54
CA LYS A 46 -2.59 -32.24 4.79
C LYS A 46 -2.98 -33.21 5.91
N TRP A 47 -2.95 -32.71 7.14
CA TRP A 47 -3.35 -33.42 8.34
C TRP A 47 -4.16 -32.43 9.16
N SER A 48 -5.48 -32.62 9.12
CA SER A 48 -6.47 -31.98 10.01
C SER A 48 -6.34 -30.47 10.23
N GLY A 49 -6.40 -29.67 9.14
CA GLY A 49 -7.02 -28.34 9.19
C GLY A 49 -6.42 -27.25 10.08
N SER A 50 -5.13 -27.24 10.41
CA SER A 50 -4.53 -26.09 11.12
C SER A 50 -3.15 -25.70 10.58
N TRP A 51 -2.92 -24.40 10.40
CA TRP A 51 -1.60 -23.81 10.20
C TRP A 51 -0.91 -23.68 11.57
N GLN A 52 -0.09 -24.65 11.95
CA GLN A 52 0.87 -24.46 13.04
C GLN A 52 2.20 -23.96 12.47
N ALA A 53 2.66 -22.80 12.97
CA ALA A 53 4.00 -22.31 12.70
C ALA A 53 5.03 -22.98 13.63
N TYR A 54 6.22 -23.19 13.07
CA TYR A 54 7.47 -23.66 13.67
C TYR A 54 7.59 -25.16 13.99
N ASP A 55 8.16 -25.89 13.03
CA ASP A 55 9.33 -26.75 13.24
C ASP A 55 10.10 -26.86 11.90
N ALA A 56 11.37 -26.42 11.93
CA ALA A 56 12.40 -26.46 10.88
C ALA A 56 11.95 -26.24 9.41
N LEU A 57 12.06 -24.98 8.96
CA LEU A 57 12.37 -24.67 7.54
C LEU A 57 13.53 -25.56 7.08
N PRO A 58 13.66 -25.92 5.78
CA PRO A 58 14.89 -26.56 5.32
C PRO A 58 16.06 -25.67 5.75
N GLU A 59 16.85 -26.19 6.67
CA GLU A 59 17.83 -25.41 7.37
C GLU A 59 18.79 -24.79 6.34
N LEU A 60 19.01 -23.46 6.41
CA LEU A 60 20.23 -22.89 5.84
C LEU A 60 21.49 -23.56 6.41
N GLU A 61 21.38 -24.38 7.46
CA GLU A 61 22.45 -25.26 7.93
C GLU A 61 22.97 -26.23 6.86
N GLN A 62 22.26 -26.45 5.74
CA GLN A 62 22.80 -27.20 4.60
C GLN A 62 23.73 -26.37 3.69
N PHE A 63 23.81 -25.05 3.86
CA PHE A 63 24.77 -24.25 3.13
C PHE A 63 26.14 -24.40 3.76
N SER A 64 27.06 -25.03 3.03
CA SER A 64 28.46 -25.20 3.43
C SER A 64 29.16 -23.85 3.69
N SER A 65 28.66 -22.76 3.10
CA SER A 65 29.04 -21.37 3.32
C SER A 65 27.87 -20.44 2.96
N GLN A 66 27.78 -19.26 3.58
CA GLN A 66 26.72 -18.29 3.29
C GLN A 66 26.83 -17.77 1.84
N PRO A 67 25.78 -17.89 1.01
CA PRO A 67 25.83 -17.42 -0.37
C PRO A 67 25.71 -15.90 -0.44
N ASP A 68 26.34 -15.30 -1.46
CA ASP A 68 26.19 -13.88 -1.80
C ASP A 68 24.80 -13.57 -2.38
N GLU A 69 24.16 -14.56 -3.02
CA GLU A 69 22.82 -14.45 -3.61
C GLU A 69 22.19 -15.84 -3.81
N VAL A 70 20.87 -15.91 -3.67
CA VAL A 70 20.07 -17.12 -3.93
C VAL A 70 19.26 -16.94 -5.20
N VAL A 71 19.27 -17.94 -6.08
CA VAL A 71 18.44 -18.01 -7.29
C VAL A 71 17.38 -19.08 -7.08
N TYR A 72 16.10 -18.70 -7.22
CA TYR A 72 14.99 -19.63 -7.25
C TYR A 72 14.45 -19.73 -8.67
N PHE A 73 14.61 -20.88 -9.31
CA PHE A 73 14.19 -21.13 -10.67
C PHE A 73 12.90 -21.97 -10.71
N ALA A 74 11.89 -21.48 -11.42
CA ALA A 74 10.65 -22.22 -11.69
C ALA A 74 10.13 -21.87 -13.10
N ARG A 75 9.03 -22.49 -13.54
CA ARG A 75 8.48 -22.18 -14.88
C ARG A 75 8.02 -20.72 -15.01
N ASP A 76 7.38 -20.15 -13.97
CA ASP A 76 7.00 -18.73 -13.92
C ASP A 76 6.99 -18.18 -12.48
N PRO A 77 8.16 -17.98 -11.83
CA PRO A 77 8.24 -17.44 -10.47
C PRO A 77 8.25 -15.92 -10.42
N ARG A 78 8.16 -15.24 -11.58
CA ARG A 78 8.17 -13.78 -11.67
C ARG A 78 6.94 -13.21 -10.97
N LEU A 79 7.12 -12.07 -10.33
CA LEU A 79 6.02 -11.34 -9.71
C LEU A 79 5.54 -10.25 -10.65
N PHE A 80 4.23 -10.04 -10.69
CA PHE A 80 3.57 -9.16 -11.64
C PHE A 80 2.78 -8.07 -10.92
N THR A 81 2.50 -6.96 -11.60
CA THR A 81 1.70 -5.86 -11.05
C THR A 81 0.24 -6.24 -10.78
N ALA A 82 -0.25 -7.31 -11.40
CA ALA A 82 -1.49 -8.02 -11.08
C ALA A 82 -1.50 -9.44 -11.70
N PRO A 83 -2.39 -10.36 -11.30
CA PRO A 83 -2.61 -11.62 -12.00
C PRO A 83 -3.02 -11.40 -13.46
N ARG A 84 -2.20 -11.91 -14.40
CA ARG A 84 -2.35 -11.68 -15.86
C ARG A 84 -3.68 -12.19 -16.44
N HIS A 85 -4.28 -13.21 -15.82
CA HIS A 85 -5.57 -13.76 -16.24
C HIS A 85 -6.76 -12.84 -15.91
N ILE A 86 -6.61 -11.94 -14.92
CA ILE A 86 -7.63 -10.94 -14.55
C ILE A 86 -7.35 -9.62 -15.27
N VAL A 87 -6.07 -9.25 -15.32
CA VAL A 87 -5.57 -7.97 -15.83
C VAL A 87 -4.54 -8.22 -16.95
N PRO A 88 -4.96 -8.20 -18.23
CA PRO A 88 -4.05 -8.46 -19.36
C PRO A 88 -2.94 -7.42 -19.53
N THR A 89 -3.12 -6.20 -19.03
CA THR A 89 -2.13 -5.10 -19.05
C THR A 89 -1.07 -5.23 -17.95
N SER A 90 -1.14 -6.29 -17.13
CA SER A 90 -0.17 -6.55 -16.07
C SER A 90 1.22 -6.84 -16.63
N HIS A 91 2.24 -6.32 -15.96
CA HIS A 91 3.64 -6.47 -16.36
C HIS A 91 4.49 -6.98 -15.20
N ALA A 92 5.62 -7.61 -15.54
CA ALA A 92 6.55 -8.15 -14.55
C ALA A 92 7.18 -7.02 -13.73
N ILE A 93 7.44 -7.31 -12.45
CA ILE A 93 8.15 -6.43 -11.53
C ILE A 93 9.62 -6.81 -11.55
N GLY A 94 10.48 -5.86 -11.91
CA GLY A 94 11.92 -6.11 -12.01
C GLY A 94 12.60 -6.25 -10.65
N THR A 95 12.34 -5.32 -9.72
CA THR A 95 12.96 -5.31 -8.39
C THR A 95 11.92 -4.96 -7.30
N MET A 96 12.06 -5.54 -6.10
CA MET A 96 11.24 -5.20 -4.94
C MET A 96 11.95 -5.48 -3.61
N SER A 97 11.40 -4.95 -2.52
CA SER A 97 11.89 -5.23 -1.17
C SER A 97 11.44 -6.59 -0.65
N TYR A 98 12.15 -7.11 0.36
CA TYR A 98 11.77 -8.34 1.05
C TYR A 98 10.36 -8.24 1.67
N GLU A 99 10.00 -7.10 2.24
CA GLU A 99 8.69 -6.88 2.85
C GLU A 99 7.57 -7.01 1.82
N VAL A 100 7.73 -6.38 0.65
CA VAL A 100 6.76 -6.50 -0.45
C VAL A 100 6.71 -7.92 -0.99
N ALA A 101 7.86 -8.59 -1.13
CA ALA A 101 7.91 -9.96 -1.62
C ALA A 101 7.21 -10.95 -0.68
N MET A 102 7.42 -10.82 0.64
CA MET A 102 6.76 -11.67 1.65
C MET A 102 5.24 -11.53 1.61
N GLU A 103 4.73 -10.32 1.37
CA GLU A 103 3.30 -10.07 1.21
C GLU A 103 2.74 -10.62 -0.11
N LEU A 104 3.53 -10.64 -1.19
CA LEU A 104 3.08 -11.09 -2.51
C LEU A 104 3.19 -12.59 -2.74
N ILE A 105 4.20 -13.25 -2.16
CA ILE A 105 4.57 -14.60 -2.57
C ILE A 105 3.41 -15.59 -2.40
N GLY A 106 2.62 -15.44 -1.33
CA GLY A 106 1.44 -16.27 -1.05
C GLY A 106 0.27 -16.10 -2.03
N PHE A 107 0.30 -15.08 -2.90
CA PHE A 107 -0.71 -14.88 -3.95
C PHE A 107 -0.27 -15.40 -5.32
N PHE A 108 1.03 -15.52 -5.57
CA PHE A 108 1.59 -15.82 -6.89
C PHE A 108 2.33 -17.16 -6.96
N SER A 109 2.69 -17.75 -5.83
CA SER A 109 3.45 -18.99 -5.78
C SER A 109 2.96 -19.91 -4.66
N ASP A 110 2.60 -21.13 -5.04
CA ASP A 110 2.33 -22.22 -4.09
C ASP A 110 3.62 -22.90 -3.60
N THR A 111 4.76 -22.58 -4.21
CA THR A 111 6.03 -23.30 -4.02
C THR A 111 7.01 -22.55 -3.13
N LEU A 112 6.90 -21.23 -3.00
CA LEU A 112 7.79 -20.42 -2.18
C LEU A 112 7.07 -19.86 -0.95
N HIS A 113 7.50 -20.28 0.24
CA HIS A 113 6.91 -19.84 1.50
C HIS A 113 7.49 -18.48 1.97
N PRO A 114 6.67 -17.54 2.50
CA PRO A 114 7.15 -16.24 3.00
C PRO A 114 8.29 -16.34 4.03
N GLY A 115 8.27 -17.39 4.86
CA GLY A 115 9.32 -17.66 5.86
C GLY A 115 10.72 -17.84 5.27
N PHE A 116 10.84 -18.31 4.03
CA PHE A 116 12.13 -18.41 3.35
C PHE A 116 12.70 -17.02 3.03
N ILE A 117 11.86 -16.13 2.48
CA ILE A 117 12.23 -14.74 2.19
C ILE A 117 12.58 -13.99 3.48
N HIS A 118 11.83 -14.25 4.57
CA HIS A 118 12.11 -13.68 5.88
C HIS A 118 13.53 -14.00 6.37
N GLN A 119 13.97 -15.23 6.15
CA GLN A 119 15.30 -15.66 6.56
C GLN A 119 16.40 -15.05 5.69
N LEU A 120 16.22 -15.02 4.36
CA LEU A 120 17.15 -14.34 3.45
C LEU A 120 17.29 -12.86 3.80
N ARG A 121 16.20 -12.21 4.19
CA ARG A 121 16.20 -10.83 4.70
C ARG A 121 17.04 -10.68 5.97
N ALA A 122 16.93 -11.61 6.93
CA ALA A 122 17.70 -11.57 8.18
C ALA A 122 19.20 -11.64 7.92
N ASP A 123 19.60 -12.42 6.91
CA ASP A 123 20.99 -12.63 6.52
C ASP A 123 21.48 -11.63 5.45
N GLY A 124 20.60 -10.75 4.96
CA GLY A 124 20.92 -9.75 3.93
C GLY A 124 21.18 -10.33 2.54
N ILE A 125 20.73 -11.55 2.27
CA ILE A 125 21.01 -12.30 1.04
C ILE A 125 19.93 -12.00 -0.02
N PRO A 126 20.27 -11.39 -1.16
CA PRO A 126 19.34 -11.17 -2.26
C PRO A 126 18.76 -12.47 -2.80
N LEU A 127 17.50 -12.41 -3.23
CA LEU A 127 16.81 -13.51 -3.90
C LEU A 127 16.46 -13.12 -5.33
N LEU A 128 16.86 -13.95 -6.30
CA LEU A 128 16.48 -13.80 -7.70
C LEU A 128 15.46 -14.88 -8.07
N LEU A 129 14.22 -14.45 -8.30
CA LEU A 129 13.16 -15.30 -8.86
C LEU A 129 13.37 -15.34 -10.38
N MET A 130 13.73 -16.50 -10.92
CA MET A 130 14.11 -16.66 -12.32
C MET A 130 13.19 -17.66 -13.03
N GLY A 131 12.62 -17.25 -14.16
CA GLY A 131 11.96 -18.17 -15.08
C GLY A 131 12.49 -18.00 -16.50
N PHE A 132 12.05 -18.88 -17.40
CA PHE A 132 12.50 -18.88 -18.80
C PHE A 132 12.24 -17.56 -19.54
N GLU A 133 11.29 -16.76 -19.08
CA GLU A 133 10.89 -15.49 -19.71
C GLU A 133 11.39 -14.24 -18.95
N GLY A 134 12.21 -14.39 -17.91
CA GLY A 134 12.83 -13.25 -17.21
C GLY A 134 12.91 -13.42 -15.68
N THR A 135 13.18 -12.31 -14.99
CA THR A 135 13.51 -12.33 -13.56
C THR A 135 12.76 -11.27 -12.74
N THR A 136 12.62 -11.55 -11.45
CA THR A 136 12.26 -10.59 -10.41
C THR A 136 13.30 -10.68 -9.30
N ARG A 137 13.97 -9.57 -8.97
CA ARG A 137 14.96 -9.51 -7.89
C ARG A 137 14.35 -8.96 -6.60
N VAL A 138 14.56 -9.66 -5.50
CA VAL A 138 14.18 -9.25 -4.15
C VAL A 138 15.46 -8.91 -3.38
N GLU A 139 15.60 -7.65 -3.00
CA GLU A 139 16.76 -7.17 -2.24
C GLU A 139 16.40 -5.97 -1.36
N SER A 140 17.31 -5.54 -0.48
CA SER A 140 17.12 -4.31 0.28
C SER A 140 17.06 -3.09 -0.67
N PRO A 141 16.15 -2.12 -0.45
CA PRO A 141 16.06 -0.93 -1.28
C PRO A 141 17.39 -0.16 -1.30
N ARG A 142 17.90 0.16 -2.50
CA ARG A 142 19.06 1.05 -2.67
C ARG A 142 18.59 2.51 -2.60
N GLY A 143 18.48 3.06 -1.38
CA GLY A 143 18.12 4.46 -1.13
C GLY A 143 16.75 4.66 -0.47
N SER A 144 16.25 5.91 -0.48
CA SER A 144 14.92 6.23 0.06
C SER A 144 13.84 5.57 -0.81
N SER A 145 13.11 4.60 -0.27
CA SER A 145 11.98 3.97 -0.95
C SER A 145 10.91 5.02 -1.26
N THR A 146 10.77 5.37 -2.54
CA THR A 146 9.63 6.12 -3.03
C THR A 146 8.36 5.33 -2.74
N PRO A 147 7.30 5.95 -2.21
CA PRO A 147 6.05 5.24 -2.06
C PRO A 147 5.52 4.79 -3.41
N VAL A 148 5.27 3.49 -3.53
CA VAL A 148 4.87 2.86 -4.79
C VAL A 148 3.99 1.66 -4.44
N VAL A 149 2.89 1.51 -5.17
CA VAL A 149 2.17 0.23 -5.23
C VAL A 149 2.92 -0.66 -6.21
N ASN A 150 3.42 -1.78 -5.72
CA ASN A 150 4.17 -2.72 -6.53
C ASN A 150 3.23 -3.70 -7.24
N SER A 151 2.14 -4.11 -6.60
CA SER A 151 1.22 -5.10 -7.15
C SER A 151 -0.17 -5.02 -6.52
N ILE A 152 -1.16 -5.57 -7.23
CA ILE A 152 -2.52 -5.79 -6.78
C ILE A 152 -2.77 -7.29 -6.80
N ALA A 153 -3.07 -7.87 -5.65
CA ALA A 153 -3.34 -9.28 -5.48
C ALA A 153 -4.80 -9.53 -5.08
N CYS A 154 -5.28 -10.76 -5.25
CA CYS A 154 -6.64 -11.12 -4.87
C CYS A 154 -6.72 -12.56 -4.36
N LYS A 155 -7.33 -12.73 -3.18
CA LYS A 155 -7.71 -14.03 -2.62
C LYS A 155 -9.23 -14.18 -2.71
N ARG A 156 -9.67 -15.23 -3.40
CA ARG A 156 -11.09 -15.54 -3.64
C ARG A 156 -11.58 -16.63 -2.70
N GLY A 157 -12.89 -16.79 -2.60
CA GLY A 157 -13.52 -17.85 -1.81
C GLY A 157 -13.43 -17.60 -0.31
N VAL A 158 -13.30 -16.33 0.09
CA VAL A 158 -13.18 -15.94 1.48
C VAL A 158 -14.58 -15.88 2.11
N THR A 159 -14.72 -16.37 3.34
CA THR A 159 -15.95 -16.20 4.12
C THR A 159 -15.77 -15.06 5.10
N LEU A 160 -16.69 -14.11 5.09
CA LEU A 160 -16.72 -13.01 6.05
C LEU A 160 -17.64 -13.37 7.21
N LEU A 161 -17.18 -13.14 8.43
CA LEU A 161 -17.97 -13.27 9.66
C LEU A 161 -17.94 -11.94 10.41
N SER A 162 -19.11 -11.41 10.75
CA SER A 162 -19.26 -10.22 11.58
C SER A 162 -20.02 -10.55 12.86
N VAL A 163 -19.53 -10.06 14.00
CA VAL A 163 -20.18 -10.18 15.30
C VAL A 163 -20.42 -8.78 15.84
N SER A 164 -21.69 -8.41 16.00
CA SER A 164 -22.10 -7.12 16.55
C SER A 164 -22.70 -7.32 17.95
N THR A 165 -22.14 -6.64 18.94
CA THR A 165 -22.63 -6.63 20.31
C THR A 165 -22.21 -5.38 21.07
N PRO A 166 -23.14 -4.69 21.76
CA PRO A 166 -22.80 -3.57 22.63
C PRO A 166 -21.94 -3.99 23.83
N ASP A 167 -21.98 -5.27 24.21
CA ASP A 167 -21.26 -5.83 25.36
C ASP A 167 -19.74 -5.96 25.10
N MET A 168 -19.26 -5.67 23.89
CA MET A 168 -17.83 -5.61 23.61
C MET A 168 -17.17 -4.39 24.27
N TRP A 169 -17.91 -3.29 24.45
CA TRP A 169 -17.38 -2.04 24.97
C TRP A 169 -16.80 -2.22 26.39
N LYS A 170 -15.51 -1.92 26.56
CA LYS A 170 -14.75 -2.01 27.84
C LYS A 170 -14.73 -3.41 28.48
N GLN A 171 -15.04 -4.47 27.74
CA GLN A 171 -14.88 -5.84 28.23
C GLN A 171 -13.53 -6.46 27.84
N SER A 172 -12.77 -6.87 28.85
CA SER A 172 -11.52 -7.60 28.63
C SER A 172 -11.81 -9.02 28.10
N GLY A 173 -11.05 -9.45 27.09
CA GLY A 173 -11.07 -10.83 26.61
C GLY A 173 -12.18 -11.19 25.62
N PHE A 174 -13.00 -10.23 25.14
CA PHE A 174 -14.02 -10.52 24.12
C PHE A 174 -13.37 -11.03 22.80
N LEU A 175 -12.41 -10.27 22.25
CA LEU A 175 -11.65 -10.70 21.07
C LEU A 175 -10.93 -12.02 21.30
N ALA A 176 -10.31 -12.21 22.47
CA ALA A 176 -9.62 -13.45 22.81
C ALA A 176 -10.57 -14.67 22.76
N ARG A 177 -11.81 -14.53 23.26
CA ARG A 177 -12.84 -15.58 23.18
C ARG A 177 -13.25 -15.90 21.74
N ILE A 178 -13.38 -14.89 20.87
CA ILE A 178 -13.70 -15.12 19.46
C ILE A 178 -12.56 -15.89 18.79
N PHE A 179 -11.31 -15.42 18.90
CA PHE A 179 -10.16 -16.11 18.30
C PHE A 179 -9.96 -17.51 18.87
N GLN A 180 -10.19 -17.72 20.17
CA GLN A 180 -10.16 -19.05 20.77
C GLN A 180 -11.24 -19.96 20.17
N SER A 181 -12.45 -19.46 19.95
CA SER A 181 -13.53 -20.24 19.34
C SER A 181 -13.20 -20.64 17.90
N CYS A 182 -12.58 -19.74 17.13
CA CYS A 182 -12.06 -20.07 15.80
C CYS A 182 -10.99 -21.15 15.89
N ALA A 183 -10.02 -21.02 16.81
CA ALA A 183 -8.94 -21.98 17.00
C ALA A 183 -9.44 -23.37 17.42
N ASP A 184 -10.38 -23.45 18.35
CA ASP A 184 -10.98 -24.71 18.82
C ASP A 184 -11.69 -25.47 17.68
N LEU A 185 -12.20 -24.73 16.69
CA LEU A 185 -12.85 -25.27 15.50
C LEU A 185 -11.91 -25.41 14.29
N SER A 186 -10.61 -25.15 14.49
CA SER A 186 -9.56 -25.21 13.46
C SER A 186 -9.86 -24.29 12.26
N LEU A 187 -10.42 -23.10 12.53
CA LEU A 187 -10.68 -22.07 11.54
C LEU A 187 -9.58 -21.01 11.58
N SER A 188 -8.90 -20.80 10.46
CA SER A 188 -7.85 -19.78 10.34
C SER A 188 -8.46 -18.42 10.05
N VAL A 189 -8.06 -17.40 10.81
CA VAL A 189 -8.45 -16.01 10.57
C VAL A 189 -7.34 -15.31 9.79
N ASP A 190 -7.70 -14.55 8.76
CA ASP A 190 -6.75 -13.86 7.87
C ASP A 190 -6.80 -12.33 8.11
N GLN A 191 -7.96 -11.71 7.89
CA GLN A 191 -8.18 -10.28 8.06
C GLN A 191 -9.13 -10.01 9.22
N VAL A 192 -8.89 -8.91 9.94
CA VAL A 192 -9.73 -8.47 11.06
C VAL A 192 -9.90 -6.96 11.02
N SER A 193 -11.13 -6.50 11.22
CA SER A 193 -11.47 -5.11 11.50
C SER A 193 -12.41 -5.06 12.70
N ALA A 194 -12.22 -4.08 13.57
CA ALA A 194 -13.01 -3.94 14.79
C ALA A 194 -13.40 -2.48 15.01
N SER A 195 -14.63 -2.29 15.47
CA SER A 195 -15.14 -1.04 16.05
C SER A 195 -15.33 -1.20 17.56
N GLU A 196 -16.03 -0.29 18.23
CA GLU A 196 -16.32 -0.41 19.66
C GLU A 196 -17.38 -1.47 19.98
N SER A 197 -18.21 -1.84 18.99
CA SER A 197 -19.33 -2.77 19.15
C SER A 197 -19.43 -3.86 18.08
N GLU A 198 -18.51 -3.91 17.12
CA GLU A 198 -18.52 -4.89 16.05
C GLU A 198 -17.12 -5.40 15.72
N VAL A 199 -17.01 -6.69 15.40
CA VAL A 199 -15.79 -7.32 14.89
C VAL A 199 -16.15 -8.02 13.60
N THR A 200 -15.48 -7.66 12.52
CA THR A 200 -15.58 -8.31 11.21
C THR A 200 -14.26 -8.99 10.93
N MET A 201 -14.31 -10.25 10.51
CA MET A 201 -13.12 -11.02 10.16
C MET A 201 -13.35 -11.90 8.95
N THR A 202 -12.26 -12.25 8.28
CA THR A 202 -12.27 -13.24 7.22
C THR A 202 -11.76 -14.58 7.72
N LEU A 203 -12.47 -15.63 7.34
CA LEU A 203 -12.10 -17.02 7.60
C LEU A 203 -11.57 -17.64 6.31
N ASP A 204 -10.45 -18.36 6.43
CA ASP A 204 -9.95 -19.19 5.36
C ASP A 204 -10.72 -20.52 5.39
N VAL A 205 -11.55 -20.73 4.36
CA VAL A 205 -12.48 -21.86 4.31
C VAL A 205 -12.05 -22.79 3.19
N ASP A 206 -11.32 -23.84 3.57
CA ASP A 206 -11.09 -24.97 2.67
C ASP A 206 -12.43 -25.64 2.34
N LYS A 207 -12.61 -26.05 1.08
CA LYS A 207 -13.86 -26.67 0.54
C LYS A 207 -14.19 -28.06 1.12
N ASP A 208 -13.58 -28.45 2.23
CA ASP A 208 -13.82 -29.72 2.90
C ASP A 208 -15.12 -29.65 3.74
N SER A 209 -15.87 -30.76 3.80
CA SER A 209 -17.18 -30.82 4.48
C SER A 209 -17.11 -30.52 5.98
N HIS A 210 -15.95 -30.75 6.60
CA HIS A 210 -15.70 -30.42 8.00
C HIS A 210 -15.77 -28.90 8.26
N THR A 211 -15.28 -28.09 7.32
CA THR A 211 -15.23 -26.64 7.49
C THR A 211 -16.62 -26.00 7.53
N VAL A 212 -17.56 -26.49 6.72
CA VAL A 212 -18.96 -26.01 6.73
C VAL A 212 -19.60 -26.25 8.11
N THR A 213 -19.38 -27.44 8.68
CA THR A 213 -19.90 -27.79 10.01
C THR A 213 -19.25 -26.94 11.11
N SER A 214 -17.96 -26.61 10.96
CA SER A 214 -17.25 -25.71 11.88
C SER A 214 -17.80 -24.28 11.83
N ILE A 215 -18.13 -23.74 10.65
CA ILE A 215 -18.71 -22.39 10.51
C ILE A 215 -20.09 -22.31 11.15
N ASP A 216 -20.94 -23.32 10.94
CA ASP A 216 -22.27 -23.37 11.57
C ASP A 216 -22.14 -23.44 13.11
N SER A 217 -21.20 -24.24 13.60
CA SER A 217 -20.91 -24.37 15.03
C SER A 217 -20.38 -23.05 15.62
N LEU A 218 -19.46 -22.39 14.92
CA LEU A 218 -18.94 -21.08 15.30
C LEU A 218 -20.06 -20.04 15.35
N THR A 219 -20.92 -20.02 14.34
CA THR A 219 -22.05 -19.08 14.26
C THR A 219 -23.04 -19.28 15.39
N ALA A 220 -23.36 -20.54 15.73
CA ALA A 220 -24.22 -20.86 16.86
C ALA A 220 -23.60 -20.43 18.20
N GLN A 221 -22.29 -20.65 18.38
CA GLN A 221 -21.56 -20.26 19.58
C GLN A 221 -21.53 -18.73 19.73
N LEU A 222 -21.11 -18.01 18.69
CA LEU A 222 -21.01 -16.56 18.68
C LEU A 222 -22.39 -15.88 18.75
N GLY A 223 -23.44 -16.54 18.25
CA GLY A 223 -24.82 -16.06 18.35
C GLY A 223 -25.34 -15.93 19.79
N SER A 224 -24.71 -16.61 20.75
CA SER A 224 -24.99 -16.40 22.17
C SER A 224 -24.36 -15.14 22.77
N TRP A 225 -23.41 -14.51 22.05
CA TRP A 225 -22.64 -13.34 22.50
C TRP A 225 -23.00 -12.05 21.75
N GLY A 226 -23.66 -12.16 20.59
CA GLY A 226 -24.02 -11.03 19.75
C GLY A 226 -24.78 -11.44 18.49
N GLN A 227 -25.13 -10.44 17.67
CA GLN A 227 -25.69 -10.67 16.35
C GLN A 227 -24.57 -11.10 15.39
N VAL A 228 -24.70 -12.29 14.79
CA VAL A 228 -23.73 -12.82 13.83
C VAL A 228 -24.27 -12.67 12.42
N ALA A 229 -23.44 -12.17 11.51
CA ALA A 229 -23.70 -12.13 10.07
C ALA A 229 -22.58 -12.86 9.32
N LEU A 230 -22.96 -13.69 8.35
CA LEU A 230 -22.06 -14.41 7.45
C LEU A 230 -22.29 -13.92 6.03
N GLU A 231 -21.21 -13.60 5.32
CA GLU A 231 -21.24 -13.24 3.90
C GLU A 231 -20.27 -14.15 3.12
N HIS A 232 -20.77 -14.78 2.06
CA HIS A 232 -19.97 -15.58 1.14
C HIS A 232 -20.67 -15.70 -0.24
N PRO A 233 -19.93 -15.83 -1.36
CA PRO A 233 -18.48 -15.77 -1.47
C PRO A 233 -17.95 -14.33 -1.54
N CYS A 234 -16.93 -14.03 -0.74
CA CYS A 234 -16.19 -12.76 -0.80
C CYS A 234 -14.81 -12.95 -1.43
N ALA A 235 -14.18 -11.83 -1.78
CA ALA A 235 -12.79 -11.77 -2.19
C ALA A 235 -12.06 -10.65 -1.48
N ALA A 236 -10.81 -10.92 -1.07
CA ALA A 236 -9.90 -9.94 -0.51
C ALA A 236 -8.97 -9.44 -1.62
N VAL A 237 -9.16 -8.19 -2.04
CA VAL A 237 -8.31 -7.48 -3.00
C VAL A 237 -7.28 -6.66 -2.22
N THR A 238 -6.00 -6.96 -2.40
CA THR A 238 -4.92 -6.37 -1.62
C THR A 238 -3.99 -5.56 -2.50
N LEU A 239 -3.82 -4.28 -2.19
CA LEU A 239 -2.71 -3.48 -2.69
C LEU A 239 -1.46 -3.83 -1.89
N VAL A 240 -0.37 -4.15 -2.58
CA VAL A 240 0.93 -4.44 -1.96
C VAL A 240 1.98 -3.50 -2.51
N GLY A 241 2.82 -2.96 -1.64
CA GLY A 241 3.78 -1.94 -2.01
C GLY A 241 4.58 -1.41 -0.84
N THR A 242 5.25 -0.29 -1.05
CA THR A 242 6.02 0.38 0.00
C THR A 242 5.34 1.68 0.37
N ARG A 243 5.12 1.90 1.68
CA ARG A 243 4.49 3.11 2.22
C ARG A 243 3.09 3.38 1.65
N ILE A 244 2.24 2.35 1.62
CA ILE A 244 0.93 2.41 0.97
C ILE A 244 0.03 3.53 1.53
N ARG A 245 0.16 3.91 2.80
CA ARG A 245 -0.59 5.02 3.38
C ARG A 245 -0.48 6.32 2.59
N SER A 246 0.67 6.57 1.96
CA SER A 246 0.85 7.77 1.14
C SER A 246 0.17 7.70 -0.23
N VAL A 247 -0.24 6.50 -0.67
CA VAL A 247 -1.00 6.28 -1.91
C VAL A 247 -2.50 6.42 -1.68
N LEU A 248 -2.98 6.44 -0.42
CA LEU A 248 -4.42 6.62 -0.11
C LEU A 248 -5.03 7.85 -0.78
N THR A 249 -4.26 8.93 -0.95
CA THR A 249 -4.72 10.15 -1.64
C THR A 249 -4.99 9.92 -3.13
N GLN A 250 -4.30 8.97 -3.75
CA GLN A 250 -4.46 8.60 -5.16
C GLN A 250 -5.69 7.68 -5.36
N LEU A 251 -6.13 6.99 -4.32
CA LEU A 251 -7.28 6.08 -4.36
C LEU A 251 -8.64 6.78 -4.29
N SER A 252 -8.68 8.12 -4.27
CA SER A 252 -9.93 8.91 -4.17
C SER A 252 -10.96 8.55 -5.24
N SER A 253 -10.53 8.36 -6.49
CA SER A 253 -11.41 7.95 -7.60
C SER A 253 -11.90 6.50 -7.50
N VAL A 254 -11.17 5.64 -6.79
CA VAL A 254 -11.61 4.27 -6.49
C VAL A 254 -12.62 4.28 -5.35
N PHE A 255 -12.39 5.09 -4.32
CA PHE A 255 -13.34 5.25 -3.22
C PHE A 255 -14.70 5.77 -3.70
N GLN A 256 -14.72 6.65 -4.70
CA GLN A 256 -15.98 7.08 -5.34
C GLN A 256 -16.76 5.92 -5.96
N ARG A 257 -16.09 4.85 -6.42
CA ARG A 257 -16.76 3.66 -6.97
C ARG A 257 -17.30 2.72 -5.90
N PHE A 258 -16.83 2.84 -4.66
CA PHE A 258 -17.39 2.10 -3.52
C PHE A 258 -18.80 2.57 -3.13
N GLU A 259 -19.31 3.66 -3.71
CA GLU A 259 -20.74 3.99 -3.63
C GLU A 259 -21.62 2.90 -4.26
N GLU A 260 -21.15 2.26 -5.35
CA GLU A 260 -21.86 1.17 -6.02
C GLU A 260 -21.50 -0.22 -5.46
N GLU A 261 -20.29 -0.35 -4.90
CA GLU A 261 -19.71 -1.62 -4.45
C GLU A 261 -19.58 -1.66 -2.92
N ARG A 262 -20.39 -2.49 -2.25
CA ARG A 262 -20.31 -2.68 -0.80
C ARG A 262 -18.95 -3.27 -0.42
N VAL A 263 -18.14 -2.48 0.28
CA VAL A 263 -16.91 -2.94 0.93
C VAL A 263 -17.26 -3.44 2.33
N PHE A 264 -16.98 -4.71 2.59
CA PHE A 264 -17.30 -5.35 3.86
C PHE A 264 -16.25 -5.08 4.94
N LEU A 265 -14.98 -5.05 4.55
CA LEU A 265 -13.86 -4.87 5.46
C LEU A 265 -12.72 -4.15 4.74
N ILE A 266 -12.09 -3.20 5.44
CA ILE A 266 -10.83 -2.59 5.05
C ILE A 266 -9.81 -2.88 6.14
N SER A 267 -8.65 -3.40 5.77
CA SER A 267 -7.55 -3.73 6.69
C SER A 267 -6.25 -3.16 6.13
N GLN A 268 -5.43 -2.57 7.01
CA GLN A 268 -4.18 -1.92 6.65
C GLN A 268 -3.09 -2.39 7.63
N SER A 269 -2.01 -2.97 7.11
CA SER A 269 -0.94 -3.46 7.97
C SER A 269 -0.15 -2.33 8.60
N ALA A 270 0.23 -2.51 9.88
CA ALA A 270 1.13 -1.59 10.57
C ALA A 270 2.48 -1.42 9.86
N SER A 271 2.94 -2.44 9.11
CA SER A 271 4.18 -2.39 8.31
C SER A 271 4.09 -1.44 7.09
N ASP A 272 2.89 -0.91 6.80
CA ASP A 272 2.63 -0.01 5.68
C ASP A 272 2.94 -0.62 4.30
N CYS A 273 2.90 -1.96 4.22
CA CYS A 273 3.18 -2.73 3.03
C CYS A 273 1.95 -3.28 2.30
N ASN A 274 0.80 -3.31 2.98
CA ASN A 274 -0.45 -3.80 2.39
C ASN A 274 -1.66 -2.94 2.77
N LEU A 275 -2.67 -2.94 1.91
CA LEU A 275 -4.02 -2.41 2.15
C LEU A 275 -5.02 -3.33 1.45
N THR A 276 -5.92 -3.93 2.22
CA THR A 276 -6.86 -4.95 1.75
C THR A 276 -8.29 -4.45 1.81
N PHE A 277 -9.04 -4.70 0.73
CA PHE A 277 -10.47 -4.49 0.61
C PHE A 277 -11.16 -5.85 0.47
N VAL A 278 -12.12 -6.14 1.33
CA VAL A 278 -12.97 -7.32 1.19
C VAL A 278 -14.28 -6.90 0.55
N VAL A 279 -14.57 -7.49 -0.60
CA VAL A 279 -15.74 -7.19 -1.44
C VAL A 279 -16.46 -8.47 -1.84
N GLU A 280 -17.65 -8.33 -2.44
CA GLU A 280 -18.32 -9.46 -3.09
C GLU A 280 -17.43 -10.04 -4.19
N GLN A 281 -17.32 -11.36 -4.26
CA GLN A 281 -16.39 -12.03 -5.16
C GLN A 281 -16.62 -11.68 -6.65
N GLU A 282 -17.87 -11.41 -7.04
CA GLU A 282 -18.25 -11.04 -8.40
C GLU A 282 -17.69 -9.68 -8.82
N LYS A 283 -17.49 -8.77 -7.86
CA LYS A 283 -16.99 -7.41 -8.09
C LYS A 283 -15.46 -7.33 -8.11
N ALA A 284 -14.79 -8.34 -7.52
CA ALA A 284 -13.34 -8.36 -7.33
C ALA A 284 -12.54 -8.13 -8.62
N ASP A 285 -12.92 -8.75 -9.74
CA ASP A 285 -12.18 -8.60 -11.00
C ASP A 285 -12.28 -7.20 -11.59
N ARG A 286 -13.47 -6.60 -11.49
CA ARG A 286 -13.67 -5.22 -11.94
C ARG A 286 -12.84 -4.27 -11.09
N LEU A 287 -12.92 -4.42 -9.77
CA LEU A 287 -12.13 -3.63 -8.83
C LEU A 287 -10.62 -3.75 -9.11
N MET A 288 -10.11 -4.96 -9.34
CA MET A 288 -8.70 -5.17 -9.68
C MET A 288 -8.28 -4.48 -10.98
N ARG A 289 -9.10 -4.56 -12.04
CA ARG A 289 -8.80 -3.89 -13.32
C ARG A 289 -8.82 -2.37 -13.17
N ASP A 290 -9.77 -1.84 -12.42
CA ASP A 290 -9.91 -0.40 -12.20
C ASP A 290 -8.76 0.14 -11.34
N LEU A 291 -8.40 -0.58 -10.26
CA LEU A 291 -7.23 -0.28 -9.46
C LEU A 291 -5.96 -0.35 -10.30
N HIS A 292 -5.82 -1.37 -11.15
CA HIS A 292 -4.63 -1.52 -12.00
C HIS A 292 -4.53 -0.39 -13.02
N ALA A 293 -5.61 -0.06 -13.71
CA ALA A 293 -5.63 1.03 -14.68
C ALA A 293 -5.30 2.40 -14.05
N LEU A 294 -5.72 2.62 -12.80
CA LEU A 294 -5.44 3.85 -12.06
C LEU A 294 -3.99 3.93 -11.57
N LEU A 295 -3.48 2.83 -11.00
CA LEU A 295 -2.17 2.79 -10.33
C LEU A 295 -1.02 2.47 -11.28
N PHE A 296 -1.32 1.78 -12.38
CA PHE A 296 -0.40 1.40 -13.45
C PHE A 296 -0.94 1.88 -14.81
N PRO A 297 -1.16 3.21 -14.98
CA PRO A 297 -1.67 3.73 -16.24
C PRO A 297 -0.70 3.39 -17.37
N ALA A 298 -1.26 3.08 -18.54
CA ALA A 298 -0.50 2.79 -19.75
C ALA A 298 0.24 4.02 -20.27
N SER A 299 1.29 4.44 -19.57
CA SER A 299 2.29 5.38 -20.04
C SER A 299 3.45 4.55 -20.56
N THR A 300 3.47 4.34 -21.89
CA THR A 300 4.60 3.83 -22.68
C THR A 300 5.40 2.69 -22.05
N HIS A 301 5.22 1.49 -22.61
CA HIS A 301 6.31 0.50 -22.63
C HIS A 301 7.63 1.19 -22.96
N SER A 302 8.47 1.43 -21.96
CA SER A 302 9.91 1.35 -22.16
C SER A 302 10.24 -0.13 -22.03
N ALA A 303 10.60 -0.72 -23.17
CA ALA A 303 11.42 -1.92 -23.23
C ALA A 303 12.61 -1.82 -22.24
N PRO A 304 13.26 -2.93 -21.85
CA PRO A 304 14.46 -2.88 -21.03
C PRO A 304 15.58 -2.23 -21.87
N GLU A 305 15.71 -0.91 -21.77
CA GLU A 305 16.86 -0.17 -22.26
C GLU A 305 17.83 0.07 -21.09
N SER A 306 19.07 -0.34 -21.35
CA SER A 306 20.36 -0.06 -20.73
C SER A 306 20.48 1.23 -19.88
N PRO A 307 21.45 1.29 -18.95
CA PRO A 307 21.46 2.29 -17.88
C PRO A 307 21.69 3.73 -18.38
N THR A 308 20.74 4.61 -18.03
CA THR A 308 20.79 6.09 -17.93
C THR A 308 21.08 6.91 -19.20
N PRO A 309 20.32 8.01 -19.42
CA PRO A 309 20.78 9.32 -18.94
C PRO A 309 19.62 10.26 -18.58
N PHE A 310 19.13 10.19 -17.34
CA PHE A 310 18.48 11.36 -16.73
C PHE A 310 19.50 12.01 -15.79
N PRO A 311 19.64 13.35 -15.80
CA PRO A 311 20.62 14.02 -14.97
C PRO A 311 20.33 13.69 -13.51
N ASP A 312 21.40 13.37 -12.78
CA ASP A 312 21.39 13.25 -11.32
C ASP A 312 20.67 14.47 -10.75
N ARG A 313 19.43 14.28 -10.29
CA ARG A 313 18.73 15.28 -9.49
C ARG A 313 18.97 14.93 -8.03
N SER A 314 20.22 15.11 -7.61
CA SER A 314 20.52 15.22 -6.20
C SER A 314 19.57 16.28 -5.60
N PRO A 315 18.81 15.95 -4.54
CA PRO A 315 17.91 16.92 -3.94
C PRO A 315 18.62 18.20 -3.53
N TRP A 316 17.96 19.36 -3.59
CA TRP A 316 18.59 20.66 -3.31
C TRP A 316 19.31 20.70 -1.94
N TRP A 317 18.83 19.95 -0.94
CA TRP A 317 19.42 19.89 0.39
C TRP A 317 20.74 19.09 0.44
N VAL A 318 21.05 18.30 -0.59
CA VAL A 318 22.34 17.61 -0.74
C VAL A 318 23.40 18.62 -1.18
N GLU A 319 23.07 19.46 -2.14
CA GLU A 319 23.94 20.56 -2.61
C GLU A 319 24.15 21.61 -1.51
N GLU A 320 23.09 21.94 -0.76
CA GLU A 320 23.11 22.96 0.30
C GLU A 320 23.46 22.40 1.70
N ARG A 321 23.90 21.15 1.80
CA ARG A 321 24.07 20.42 3.07
C ARG A 321 24.90 21.18 4.10
N GLU A 322 26.02 21.77 3.69
CA GLU A 322 26.90 22.49 4.62
C GLU A 322 26.25 23.75 5.18
N SER A 323 25.48 24.47 4.36
CA SER A 323 24.74 25.66 4.76
C SER A 323 23.65 25.30 5.77
N LEU A 324 22.88 24.25 5.48
CA LEU A 324 21.82 23.74 6.36
C LEU A 324 22.36 23.28 7.73
N LEU A 325 23.50 22.59 7.75
CA LEU A 325 24.15 22.17 8.99
C LEU A 325 24.74 23.32 9.81
N LYS A 326 25.07 24.45 9.19
CA LYS A 326 25.46 25.67 9.91
C LYS A 326 24.24 26.37 10.50
N MET A 327 23.16 26.47 9.73
CA MET A 327 21.90 27.07 10.19
C MET A 327 21.30 26.30 11.38
N SER A 328 21.31 24.97 11.34
CA SER A 328 20.70 24.14 12.40
C SER A 328 21.40 24.26 13.76
N ARG A 329 22.66 24.67 13.80
CA ARG A 329 23.42 24.83 15.06
C ARG A 329 22.94 25.99 15.94
N HIS A 330 22.16 26.90 15.38
CA HIS A 330 21.72 28.12 16.05
C HIS A 330 20.20 28.20 16.22
N GLN A 331 19.48 27.09 15.99
CA GLN A 331 18.03 27.04 16.02
C GLN A 331 17.53 25.99 17.02
N GLU A 332 16.45 26.31 17.72
CA GLU A 332 15.75 25.36 18.60
C GLU A 332 14.87 24.41 17.77
N THR A 333 14.69 23.17 18.23
CA THR A 333 13.89 22.17 17.52
C THR A 333 12.43 22.17 17.99
N PRO A 334 11.45 22.03 17.08
CA PRO A 334 11.61 21.69 15.67
C PRO A 334 11.90 22.90 14.77
N PHE A 335 12.90 22.76 13.89
CA PHE A 335 13.27 23.74 12.88
C PHE A 335 12.79 23.28 11.50
N TYR A 336 11.92 24.07 10.87
CA TYR A 336 11.37 23.78 9.54
C TYR A 336 12.01 24.71 8.51
N LEU A 337 12.48 24.15 7.40
CA LEU A 337 13.07 24.93 6.31
C LEU A 337 12.29 24.73 5.01
N LEU A 338 11.92 25.84 4.39
CA LEU A 338 11.25 25.89 3.10
C LEU A 338 12.21 26.44 2.06
N HIS A 339 12.47 25.65 1.01
CA HIS A 339 13.37 26.06 -0.06
C HIS A 339 12.63 26.82 -1.15
N GLN A 340 12.67 28.15 -1.07
CA GLN A 340 11.94 29.07 -1.95
C GLN A 340 12.15 28.80 -3.46
N PRO A 341 13.37 28.52 -3.98
CA PRO A 341 13.56 28.23 -5.40
C PRO A 341 12.82 26.98 -5.87
N THR A 342 12.74 25.95 -5.02
CA THR A 342 11.96 24.74 -5.32
C THR A 342 10.48 25.06 -5.34
N ILE A 343 9.99 25.83 -4.37
CA ILE A 343 8.59 26.25 -4.29
C ILE A 343 8.19 27.04 -5.54
N GLN A 344 9.00 28.02 -5.94
CA GLN A 344 8.75 28.82 -7.14
C GLN A 344 8.71 27.95 -8.40
N ARG A 345 9.64 27.01 -8.58
CA ARG A 345 9.64 26.09 -9.73
C ARG A 345 8.38 25.23 -9.78
N GLN A 346 7.91 24.76 -8.62
CA GLN A 346 6.68 23.97 -8.55
C GLN A 346 5.45 24.82 -8.86
N LEU A 347 5.37 26.04 -8.31
CA LEU A 347 4.31 26.99 -8.63
C LEU A 347 4.27 27.33 -10.11
N GLU A 348 5.42 27.59 -10.75
CA GLU A 348 5.50 27.83 -12.19
C GLU A 348 5.06 26.62 -13.02
N THR A 349 5.35 25.40 -12.55
CA THR A 349 4.90 24.18 -13.23
C THR A 349 3.38 24.05 -13.12
N LEU A 350 2.83 24.28 -11.93
CA LEU A 350 1.40 24.23 -11.67
C LEU A 350 0.65 25.29 -12.50
N THR A 351 1.06 26.55 -12.44
CA THR A 351 0.36 27.65 -13.13
C THR A 351 0.47 27.60 -14.65
N LYS A 352 1.43 26.85 -15.20
CA LYS A 352 1.54 26.59 -16.65
C LYS A 352 0.72 25.37 -17.11
N THR A 353 0.11 24.61 -16.20
CA THR A 353 -0.68 23.43 -16.55
C THR A 353 -2.01 23.85 -17.17
N SER A 354 -2.33 23.31 -18.34
CA SER A 354 -3.57 23.60 -19.07
C SER A 354 -4.79 22.97 -18.40
N GLY A 355 -5.94 23.64 -18.43
CA GLY A 355 -7.21 23.09 -17.93
C GLY A 355 -7.62 23.55 -16.53
N CYS A 356 -6.87 24.49 -15.94
CA CYS A 356 -7.23 25.16 -14.70
C CYS A 356 -7.10 26.68 -14.89
N ASP A 357 -8.20 27.42 -14.71
CA ASP A 357 -8.20 28.88 -14.87
C ASP A 357 -7.55 29.60 -13.70
N ARG A 358 -7.65 29.03 -12.49
CA ARG A 358 -7.17 29.64 -11.24
C ARG A 358 -6.69 28.56 -10.28
N PHE A 359 -5.60 28.86 -9.58
CA PHE A 359 -5.09 28.06 -8.48
C PHE A 359 -5.26 28.82 -7.18
N LEU A 360 -5.58 28.12 -6.10
CA LEU A 360 -5.70 28.69 -4.77
C LEU A 360 -4.79 27.94 -3.80
N PHE A 361 -4.10 28.68 -2.94
CA PHE A 361 -3.27 28.15 -1.88
C PHE A 361 -4.00 28.26 -0.55
N ALA A 362 -4.26 27.10 0.07
CA ALA A 362 -4.92 27.00 1.37
C ALA A 362 -3.96 27.42 2.49
N ILE A 363 -4.20 28.58 3.11
CA ILE A 363 -3.20 29.19 4.00
C ILE A 363 -3.07 28.46 5.34
N LYS A 364 -4.10 27.72 5.76
CA LYS A 364 -4.07 26.79 6.90
C LYS A 364 -2.93 25.76 6.79
N SER A 365 -2.48 25.46 5.58
CA SER A 365 -1.38 24.53 5.34
C SER A 365 -0.03 25.12 5.77
N ASN A 366 0.17 26.43 5.53
CA ASN A 366 1.34 27.18 5.98
C ASN A 366 1.13 28.69 5.77
N HIS A 367 1.03 29.46 6.85
CA HIS A 367 0.74 30.90 6.82
C HIS A 367 1.99 31.79 6.86
N HIS A 368 3.18 31.23 6.60
CA HIS A 368 4.44 31.97 6.69
C HIS A 368 4.50 33.12 5.66
N PRO A 369 4.78 34.37 6.07
CA PRO A 369 4.71 35.54 5.19
C PRO A 369 5.51 35.42 3.88
N ASP A 370 6.73 34.88 3.92
CA ASP A 370 7.57 34.75 2.73
C ASP A 370 7.06 33.71 1.73
N LEU A 371 6.41 32.64 2.23
CA LEU A 371 5.76 31.66 1.38
C LEU A 371 4.56 32.29 0.68
N LEU A 372 3.69 32.98 1.43
CA LEU A 372 2.51 33.64 0.88
C LEU A 372 2.90 34.69 -0.17
N ARG A 373 3.98 35.46 0.05
CA ARG A 373 4.53 36.38 -0.97
C ARG A 373 4.97 35.64 -2.23
N THR A 374 5.67 34.53 -2.09
CA THR A 374 6.14 33.70 -3.23
C THR A 374 4.95 33.15 -4.02
N VAL A 375 3.92 32.66 -3.33
CA VAL A 375 2.68 32.14 -3.91
C VAL A 375 1.93 33.23 -4.70
N ARG A 376 1.70 34.41 -4.09
CA ARG A 376 1.00 35.52 -4.76
C ARG A 376 1.77 36.01 -6.00
N GLN A 377 3.09 36.08 -5.93
CA GLN A 377 3.94 36.47 -7.06
C GLN A 377 3.83 35.51 -8.25
N SER A 378 3.53 34.23 -8.01
CA SER A 378 3.27 33.25 -9.07
C SER A 378 1.84 33.33 -9.67
N GLY A 379 1.03 34.30 -9.24
CA GLY A 379 -0.34 34.48 -9.72
C GLY A 379 -1.37 33.53 -9.09
N VAL A 380 -1.00 32.85 -8.00
CA VAL A 380 -1.88 31.95 -7.24
C VAL A 380 -2.66 32.76 -6.20
N ARG A 381 -3.96 32.50 -6.10
CA ARG A 381 -4.90 33.11 -5.14
C ARG A 381 -4.90 32.37 -3.81
N PHE A 382 -5.70 32.81 -2.84
CA PHE A 382 -5.71 32.20 -1.50
C PHE A 382 -7.05 31.58 -1.15
N GLU A 383 -6.97 30.47 -0.40
CA GLU A 383 -8.12 29.86 0.26
C GLU A 383 -7.95 30.03 1.78
N CYS A 384 -9.00 30.52 2.44
CA CYS A 384 -9.04 30.77 3.88
C CYS A 384 -10.24 30.04 4.48
N VAL A 385 -10.09 29.50 5.68
CA VAL A 385 -11.16 28.83 6.44
C VAL A 385 -11.60 29.61 7.67
N SER A 386 -10.90 30.69 8.02
CA SER A 386 -11.28 31.58 9.14
C SER A 386 -11.17 33.07 8.78
N PRO A 387 -11.94 33.96 9.43
CA PRO A 387 -11.79 35.39 9.24
C PRO A 387 -10.40 35.93 9.63
N GLU A 388 -9.74 35.29 10.60
CA GLU A 388 -8.39 35.67 11.05
C GLU A 388 -7.35 35.42 9.95
N GLU A 389 -7.53 34.37 9.15
CA GLU A 389 -6.72 34.10 7.97
C GLU A 389 -6.92 35.16 6.88
N ILE A 390 -8.16 35.63 6.69
CA ILE A 390 -8.47 36.74 5.78
C ILE A 390 -7.76 38.02 6.27
N ASP A 391 -7.91 38.36 7.54
CA ASP A 391 -7.29 39.55 8.13
C ASP A 391 -5.75 39.48 8.07
N HIS A 392 -5.16 38.30 8.22
CA HIS A 392 -3.72 38.08 8.02
C HIS A 392 -3.28 38.40 6.59
N LEU A 393 -4.05 37.97 5.58
CA LEU A 393 -3.75 38.29 4.18
C LEU A 393 -3.86 39.79 3.89
N PHE A 394 -4.91 40.47 4.36
CA PHE A 394 -5.03 41.92 4.18
C PHE A 394 -3.94 42.71 4.92
N THR A 395 -3.49 42.21 6.07
CA THR A 395 -2.34 42.78 6.79
C THR A 395 -1.05 42.61 6.00
N LEU A 396 -0.84 41.43 5.42
CA LEU A 396 0.36 41.11 4.64
C LEU A 396 0.36 41.79 3.26
N PHE A 397 -0.82 42.00 2.68
CA PHE A 397 -1.04 42.53 1.34
C PHE A 397 -2.09 43.65 1.36
N PRO A 398 -1.68 44.90 1.68
CA PRO A 398 -2.62 46.03 1.75
C PRO A 398 -3.32 46.37 0.44
N ASP A 399 -2.79 45.90 -0.68
CA ASP A 399 -3.32 46.09 -2.04
C ASP A 399 -4.23 44.95 -2.52
N MET A 400 -4.41 43.90 -1.70
CA MET A 400 -5.23 42.73 -2.05
C MET A 400 -6.71 43.09 -2.10
N THR A 401 -7.45 42.46 -3.02
CA THR A 401 -8.92 42.53 -3.04
C THR A 401 -9.54 41.23 -2.56
N GLY A 402 -10.76 41.31 -2.01
CA GLY A 402 -11.46 40.11 -1.53
C GLY A 402 -11.67 39.04 -2.62
N GLU A 403 -11.79 39.43 -3.89
CA GLU A 403 -11.91 38.49 -5.01
C GLU A 403 -10.69 37.56 -5.17
N GLU A 404 -9.53 37.94 -4.61
CA GLU A 404 -8.33 37.08 -4.58
C GLU A 404 -8.42 35.97 -3.51
N ILE A 405 -9.49 35.97 -2.70
CA ILE A 405 -9.68 35.05 -1.58
C ILE A 405 -10.97 34.23 -1.79
N LEU A 406 -10.83 32.91 -1.70
CA LEU A 406 -11.95 31.99 -1.50
C LEU A 406 -12.05 31.68 0.00
N TYR A 407 -13.11 32.12 0.64
CA TYR A 407 -13.41 31.82 2.02
C TYR A 407 -14.28 30.56 2.11
N THR A 408 -13.72 29.48 2.66
CA THR A 408 -14.39 28.18 2.83
C THR A 408 -14.55 27.79 4.30
N PRO A 409 -15.33 28.55 5.08
CA PRO A 409 -15.55 28.20 6.47
C PRO A 409 -16.38 26.91 6.60
N ASN A 410 -16.17 26.17 7.68
CA ASN A 410 -16.93 24.97 8.01
C ASN A 410 -17.58 25.17 9.38
N PHE A 411 -18.91 25.01 9.46
CA PHE A 411 -19.70 25.26 10.67
C PHE A 411 -19.46 26.66 11.28
N ALA A 412 -19.30 27.68 10.44
CA ALA A 412 -19.06 29.05 10.88
C ALA A 412 -20.29 29.69 11.52
N SER A 413 -20.05 30.66 12.41
CA SER A 413 -21.10 31.52 12.92
C SER A 413 -21.59 32.50 11.85
N VAL A 414 -22.78 33.06 12.03
CA VAL A 414 -23.31 34.13 11.15
C VAL A 414 -22.36 35.32 11.09
N GLU A 415 -21.72 35.66 12.21
CA GLU A 415 -20.74 36.74 12.29
C GLU A 415 -19.50 36.45 11.42
N ASP A 416 -19.03 35.21 11.38
CA ASP A 416 -17.89 34.81 10.55
C ASP A 416 -18.22 34.86 9.06
N PHE A 417 -19.44 34.45 8.67
CA PHE A 417 -19.93 34.61 7.31
C PHE A 417 -20.03 36.10 6.93
N GLN A 418 -20.62 36.94 7.80
CA GLN A 418 -20.70 38.39 7.60
C GLN A 418 -19.32 39.01 7.39
N ARG A 419 -18.32 38.68 8.22
CA ARG A 419 -16.94 39.16 8.06
C ARG A 419 -16.35 38.76 6.70
N GLY A 420 -16.59 37.53 6.25
CA GLY A 420 -16.17 37.07 4.93
C GLY A 420 -16.80 37.87 3.77
N PHE A 421 -18.11 38.11 3.84
CA PHE A 421 -18.84 38.89 2.84
C PHE A 421 -18.47 40.39 2.85
N GLU A 422 -18.32 41.00 4.01
CA GLU A 422 -17.93 42.43 4.16
C GLU A 422 -16.55 42.72 3.58
N ARG A 423 -15.66 41.73 3.60
CA ARG A 423 -14.33 41.81 2.97
C ARG A 423 -14.36 41.58 1.45
N GLY A 424 -15.53 41.32 0.87
CA GLY A 424 -15.72 41.10 -0.56
C GLY A 424 -15.11 39.80 -1.08
N THR A 425 -14.99 38.79 -0.21
CA THR A 425 -14.43 37.48 -0.58
C THR A 425 -15.44 36.60 -1.31
N TYR A 426 -14.96 35.59 -2.05
CA TYR A 426 -15.84 34.53 -2.52
C TYR A 426 -16.11 33.57 -1.36
N VAL A 427 -17.34 33.53 -0.86
CA VAL A 427 -17.71 32.70 0.28
C VAL A 427 -18.39 31.42 -0.20
N THR A 428 -17.93 30.25 0.23
CA THR A 428 -18.66 28.99 0.04
C THR A 428 -19.54 28.71 1.24
N LEU A 429 -20.71 28.13 0.97
CA LEU A 429 -21.61 27.62 2.00
C LEU A 429 -21.49 26.11 2.05
N ASP A 430 -21.15 25.57 3.22
CA ASP A 430 -20.98 24.15 3.51
C ASP A 430 -22.32 23.41 3.61
N ASN A 431 -23.39 24.13 3.95
CA ASN A 431 -24.76 23.65 3.92
C ASN A 431 -25.76 24.82 3.69
N HIS A 432 -27.04 24.49 3.58
CA HIS A 432 -28.11 25.46 3.28
C HIS A 432 -28.65 26.19 4.52
N SER A 433 -28.34 25.71 5.74
CA SER A 433 -28.88 26.28 6.99
C SER A 433 -28.56 27.76 7.19
N PRO A 434 -27.35 28.27 6.86
CA PRO A 434 -27.08 29.71 6.91
C PRO A 434 -28.03 30.56 6.05
N LEU A 435 -28.54 30.04 4.93
CA LEU A 435 -29.49 30.75 4.07
C LEU A 435 -30.93 30.61 4.57
N ASP A 436 -31.29 29.46 5.13
CA ASP A 436 -32.64 29.20 5.63
C ASP A 436 -32.92 29.95 6.94
N ASP A 437 -31.94 29.96 7.85
CA ASP A 437 -32.06 30.58 9.18
C ASP A 437 -31.77 32.09 9.14
N HIS A 438 -30.99 32.55 8.15
CA HIS A 438 -30.54 33.93 7.99
C HIS A 438 -30.53 34.39 6.51
N PRO A 439 -31.72 34.52 5.86
CA PRO A 439 -31.87 34.77 4.42
C PRO A 439 -31.43 36.16 3.94
#